data_AF-A0A1F8MV05-F1
#
_entry.id   AF-A0A1F8MV05-F1
#
_cell.length_a   1.000
_cell.length_b   1.000
_cell.length_c   1.000
_cell.angle_alpha   90.00
_cell.angle_beta   90.00
_cell.angle_gamma   90.00
#
_symmetry.space_group_name_H-M   'P 1'
#
loop_
_entity.id
_entity.type
_entity.pdbx_description
1 polymer ?
#
loop_
_entity_poly.entity_id
_entity_poly.type
_entity_poly.pdbx_seq_one_letter_code
_entity_poly.pdbx_strand_id
1 'polypeptide(L)'
;MVGIVSYGAYIPIYRLSREAIGAMWNKPLGKGEKAVANADEDSVTMGVEAVLDCLSGMDRHQVDGLYFATDSPPYVEKQSASIIRAAADLREDILTMDIAHSLRGAGSAMKAAMDAVLAGSARKIMVAAADRRVPAPNSESEVSFGDGAAAFLLGNTEVAAVIEGSYHVSSEFIDVWRKPSDTYVQTWEDRFVRDEGYMKMIPQAAAGLLKKLGLTSESVTKAAFYGPDTRTHTAIGSAMGLDTKTQVQPPLLDNLGNTGTALAPMLLVSALEEAKPGDRILFATYGDGADAFLLKVTEQIEKVRDRRGISRHLASKMMLPNYGKYVEIRELMEWESARRQARRSSLPVIWRERQYLYPLYGQKCRSCGNVQYPKQRICIYCQAKDNFELIRLSDKKGKLFTFSMDQRAMEIVLPKVFSVVDLDCGGRFYSVMTDRDTSKIAVGMLVEMTFRIQMGPTGPLPLEGSGLYNYFWRVRPIRC
;
A
#
# COMPACT_ATOMS: atom_id res chain seq x y z
N MET A 1 21.16 -17.08 7.61
CA MET A 1 21.15 -15.65 7.28
C MET A 1 19.74 -15.30 6.82
N VAL A 2 19.14 -14.22 7.32
CA VAL A 2 17.76 -13.81 7.00
C VAL A 2 17.77 -12.35 6.58
N GLY A 3 16.89 -11.96 5.65
CA GLY A 3 16.75 -10.58 5.25
C GLY A 3 15.72 -10.36 4.16
N ILE A 4 15.75 -9.18 3.57
CA ILE A 4 14.86 -8.78 2.47
C ILE A 4 15.35 -9.42 1.18
N VAL A 5 14.49 -10.21 0.54
CA VAL A 5 14.69 -10.81 -0.79
C VAL A 5 14.21 -9.85 -1.88
N SER A 6 13.05 -9.22 -1.70
CA SER A 6 12.47 -8.26 -2.63
C SER A 6 11.68 -7.20 -1.86
N TYR A 7 11.45 -6.05 -2.50
CA TYR A 7 10.67 -4.94 -1.95
C TYR A 7 9.68 -4.41 -3.01
N GLY A 8 8.65 -3.72 -2.56
CA GLY A 8 7.68 -3.03 -3.40
C GLY A 8 7.01 -1.89 -2.64
N ALA A 9 6.46 -0.93 -3.37
CA ALA A 9 5.74 0.19 -2.78
C ALA A 9 4.53 0.58 -3.62
N TYR A 10 3.61 1.31 -2.99
CA TYR A 10 2.49 1.92 -3.67
C TYR A 10 2.22 3.31 -3.13
N ILE A 11 2.08 4.28 -4.05
CA ILE A 11 1.55 5.61 -3.76
C ILE A 11 0.32 5.82 -4.65
N PRO A 12 -0.86 6.17 -4.09
CA PRO A 12 -2.03 6.58 -4.88
C PRO A 12 -1.68 7.60 -5.95
N ILE A 13 -2.45 7.68 -7.03
CA ILE A 13 -2.15 8.63 -8.11
C ILE A 13 -2.48 10.08 -7.70
N TYR A 14 -3.50 10.29 -6.86
CA TYR A 14 -3.98 11.63 -6.56
C TYR A 14 -3.12 12.35 -5.52
N ARG A 15 -3.03 13.67 -5.69
CA ARG A 15 -2.32 14.60 -4.80
C ARG A 15 -3.22 15.77 -4.43
N LEU A 16 -3.14 16.19 -3.17
CA LEU A 16 -3.71 17.46 -2.72
C LEU A 16 -2.58 18.42 -2.36
N SER A 17 -2.57 19.60 -2.94
CA SER A 17 -1.58 20.63 -2.60
C SER A 17 -1.92 21.28 -1.25
N ARG A 18 -0.88 21.68 -0.50
CA ARG A 18 -1.06 22.48 0.73
C ARG A 18 -1.73 23.82 0.44
N GLU A 19 -1.50 24.38 -0.75
CA GLU A 19 -2.18 25.58 -1.24
C GLU A 19 -3.69 25.40 -1.31
N ALA A 20 -4.20 24.27 -1.85
CA ALA A 20 -5.63 24.01 -1.93
C ALA A 20 -6.28 23.90 -0.54
N ILE A 21 -5.58 23.30 0.43
CA ILE A 21 -6.02 23.23 1.84
C ILE A 21 -6.01 24.65 2.45
N GLY A 22 -4.93 25.39 2.23
CA GLY A 22 -4.75 26.74 2.77
C GLY A 22 -5.79 27.73 2.25
N ALA A 23 -6.17 27.61 0.98
CA ALA A 23 -7.22 28.42 0.35
C ALA A 23 -8.59 28.19 1.00
N MET A 24 -8.94 26.93 1.35
CA MET A 24 -10.20 26.62 2.03
C MET A 24 -10.26 27.22 3.43
N TRP A 25 -9.16 27.11 4.19
CA TRP A 25 -9.11 27.50 5.60
C TRP A 25 -8.55 28.89 5.86
N ASN A 26 -8.22 29.64 4.81
CA ASN A 26 -7.53 30.93 4.85
C ASN A 26 -6.23 30.89 5.70
N LYS A 27 -5.39 29.86 5.47
CA LYS A 27 -4.13 29.62 6.19
C LYS A 27 -2.93 29.58 5.23
N PRO A 28 -1.79 30.21 5.58
CA PRO A 28 -0.57 30.13 4.79
C PRO A 28 0.18 28.82 5.08
N LEU A 29 -0.10 27.75 4.32
CA LEU A 29 0.47 26.42 4.54
C LEU A 29 1.75 26.11 3.73
N GLY A 30 2.27 27.09 2.99
CA GLY A 30 3.48 26.95 2.19
C GLY A 30 3.34 25.98 1.01
N LYS A 31 4.48 25.54 0.47
CA LYS A 31 4.55 24.59 -0.65
C LYS A 31 4.50 23.15 -0.16
N GLY A 32 4.12 22.23 -1.05
CA GLY A 32 4.08 20.80 -0.81
C GLY A 32 2.73 20.19 -1.19
N GLU A 33 2.69 18.88 -1.19
CA GLU A 33 1.52 18.07 -1.53
C GLU A 33 1.50 16.78 -0.70
N LYS A 34 0.32 16.18 -0.57
CA LYS A 34 0.11 14.87 0.07
C LYS A 34 -0.59 13.91 -0.87
N ALA A 35 -0.26 12.62 -0.76
CA ALA A 35 -0.96 11.57 -1.48
C ALA A 35 -2.36 11.33 -0.91
N VAL A 36 -3.31 11.12 -1.81
CA VAL A 36 -4.71 10.86 -1.49
C VAL A 36 -5.14 9.60 -2.21
N ALA A 37 -5.48 8.57 -1.45
CA ALA A 37 -6.16 7.38 -1.93
C ALA A 37 -7.45 7.78 -2.63
N ASN A 38 -7.68 7.22 -3.81
CA ASN A 38 -8.90 7.41 -4.58
C ASN A 38 -10.12 6.89 -3.79
N ALA A 39 -11.32 7.28 -4.22
CA ALA A 39 -12.59 6.87 -3.61
C ALA A 39 -12.76 5.33 -3.57
N ASP A 40 -12.11 4.61 -4.48
CA ASP A 40 -12.10 3.14 -4.58
C ASP A 40 -10.85 2.49 -3.98
N GLU A 41 -10.12 3.20 -3.12
CA GLU A 41 -8.91 2.73 -2.44
C GLU A 41 -9.02 2.80 -0.90
N ASP A 42 -8.42 1.80 -0.25
CA ASP A 42 -8.23 1.63 1.20
C ASP A 42 -6.87 0.98 1.50
N SER A 43 -6.57 0.73 2.78
CA SER A 43 -5.34 0.07 3.20
C SER A 43 -5.14 -1.32 2.56
N VAL A 44 -6.21 -2.09 2.34
CA VAL A 44 -6.14 -3.42 1.71
C VAL A 44 -5.74 -3.34 0.24
N THR A 45 -6.43 -2.51 -0.54
CA THR A 45 -6.13 -2.32 -1.97
C THR A 45 -4.72 -1.77 -2.20
N MET A 46 -4.27 -0.80 -1.40
CA MET A 46 -2.89 -0.32 -1.44
C MET A 46 -1.88 -1.39 -1.02
N GLY A 47 -2.21 -2.21 -0.01
CA GLY A 47 -1.41 -3.36 0.39
C GLY A 47 -1.27 -4.39 -0.73
N VAL A 48 -2.34 -4.69 -1.48
CA VAL A 48 -2.30 -5.55 -2.68
C VAL A 48 -1.34 -4.98 -3.71
N GLU A 49 -1.43 -3.69 -4.03
CA GLU A 49 -0.55 -3.05 -5.00
C GLU A 49 0.94 -3.15 -4.60
N ALA A 50 1.27 -2.88 -3.34
CA ALA A 50 2.65 -3.00 -2.85
C ALA A 50 3.15 -4.45 -2.87
N VAL A 51 2.31 -5.43 -2.53
CA VAL A 51 2.63 -6.87 -2.61
C VAL A 51 2.86 -7.30 -4.05
N LEU A 52 2.05 -6.83 -5.00
CA LEU A 52 2.19 -7.15 -6.42
C LEU A 52 3.47 -6.53 -7.01
N ASP A 53 3.80 -5.29 -6.63
CA ASP A 53 5.08 -4.67 -7.00
C ASP A 53 6.26 -5.49 -6.45
N CYS A 54 6.19 -5.88 -5.18
CA CYS A 54 7.21 -6.69 -4.51
C CYS A 54 7.43 -8.07 -5.19
N LEU A 55 6.37 -8.69 -5.68
CA LEU A 55 6.41 -10.00 -6.33
C LEU A 55 6.56 -9.92 -7.86
N SER A 56 6.82 -8.75 -8.42
CA SER A 56 6.97 -8.58 -9.87
C SER A 56 8.10 -9.46 -10.41
N GLY A 57 7.78 -10.30 -11.40
CA GLY A 57 8.71 -11.27 -11.99
C GLY A 57 9.02 -12.50 -11.12
N MET A 58 8.32 -12.70 -10.00
CA MET A 58 8.56 -13.81 -9.07
C MET A 58 7.42 -14.82 -9.08
N ASP A 59 7.74 -16.09 -8.79
CA ASP A 59 6.71 -17.08 -8.47
C ASP A 59 6.03 -16.70 -7.15
N ARG A 60 4.70 -16.58 -7.16
CA ARG A 60 3.92 -16.22 -5.98
C ARG A 60 3.68 -17.40 -5.05
N HIS A 61 3.80 -18.62 -5.56
CA HIS A 61 3.63 -19.85 -4.80
C HIS A 61 4.83 -20.20 -3.92
N GLN A 62 5.90 -19.39 -3.90
CA GLN A 62 7.01 -19.56 -2.95
C GLN A 62 6.77 -18.88 -1.60
N VAL A 63 5.73 -18.04 -1.48
CA VAL A 63 5.40 -17.32 -0.25
C VAL A 63 4.71 -18.28 0.72
N ASP A 64 5.21 -18.34 1.95
CA ASP A 64 4.75 -19.25 3.01
C ASP A 64 3.96 -18.52 4.11
N GLY A 65 3.93 -17.18 4.09
CA GLY A 65 3.11 -16.37 4.99
C GLY A 65 2.94 -14.93 4.53
N LEU A 66 1.91 -14.25 5.03
CA LEU A 66 1.65 -12.82 4.80
C LEU A 66 1.24 -12.13 6.10
N TYR A 67 2.05 -11.18 6.54
CA TYR A 67 1.81 -10.34 7.70
C TYR A 67 1.50 -8.92 7.23
N PHE A 68 0.33 -8.41 7.60
CA PHE A 68 -0.14 -7.10 7.17
C PHE A 68 -0.28 -6.16 8.36
N ALA A 69 0.43 -5.03 8.32
CA ALA A 69 0.39 -4.02 9.37
C ALA A 69 -0.43 -2.80 8.92
N THR A 70 -1.46 -2.45 9.67
CA THR A 70 -2.30 -1.27 9.40
C THR A 70 -2.98 -0.77 10.66
N ASP A 71 -3.08 0.55 10.78
CA ASP A 71 -3.89 1.22 11.79
C ASP A 71 -5.18 1.78 11.19
N SER A 72 -5.49 1.46 9.94
CA SER A 72 -6.71 1.85 9.24
C SER A 72 -7.35 0.67 8.47
N PRO A 73 -7.62 -0.46 9.15
CA PRO A 73 -8.24 -1.60 8.48
C PRO A 73 -9.70 -1.29 8.09
N PRO A 74 -10.19 -1.82 6.96
CA PRO A 74 -11.60 -1.69 6.57
C PRO A 74 -12.55 -2.51 7.47
N TYR A 75 -12.02 -3.50 8.20
CA TYR A 75 -12.77 -4.35 9.10
C TYR A 75 -12.04 -4.54 10.42
N VAL A 76 -12.80 -4.66 11.51
CA VAL A 76 -12.26 -4.98 12.85
C VAL A 76 -12.09 -6.48 13.05
N GLU A 77 -12.99 -7.31 12.49
CA GLU A 77 -12.99 -8.77 12.69
C GLU A 77 -12.54 -9.56 11.45
N LYS A 78 -12.93 -9.11 10.25
CA LYS A 78 -12.52 -9.78 9.01
C LYS A 78 -11.05 -9.49 8.71
N GLN A 79 -10.22 -10.54 8.73
CA GLN A 79 -8.79 -10.40 8.50
C GLN A 79 -8.47 -9.81 7.11
N SER A 80 -7.71 -8.70 7.09
CA SER A 80 -7.26 -7.97 5.92
C SER A 80 -6.18 -8.72 5.14
N ALA A 81 -5.20 -9.30 5.84
CA ALA A 81 -4.15 -10.14 5.26
C ALA A 81 -4.71 -11.27 4.38
N SER A 82 -5.81 -11.90 4.79
CA SER A 82 -6.45 -12.97 3.99
C SER A 82 -7.07 -12.47 2.68
N ILE A 83 -7.50 -11.20 2.61
CA ILE A 83 -8.00 -10.56 1.39
C ILE A 83 -6.82 -10.25 0.46
N ILE A 84 -5.74 -9.69 1.01
CA ILE A 84 -4.51 -9.39 0.27
C ILE A 84 -3.92 -10.66 -0.33
N ARG A 85 -3.81 -11.74 0.47
CA ARG A 85 -3.38 -13.07 0.00
C ARG A 85 -4.22 -13.56 -1.18
N ALA A 86 -5.56 -13.42 -1.10
CA ALA A 86 -6.47 -13.85 -2.15
C ALA A 86 -6.25 -13.06 -3.44
N ALA A 87 -6.16 -11.73 -3.33
CA ALA A 87 -6.01 -10.82 -4.46
C ALA A 87 -4.63 -10.96 -5.13
N ALA A 88 -3.58 -11.13 -4.32
CA ALA A 88 -2.23 -11.38 -4.79
C ALA A 88 -2.01 -12.79 -5.35
N ASP A 89 -3.01 -13.68 -5.30
CA ASP A 89 -2.91 -15.07 -5.76
C ASP A 89 -1.79 -15.86 -5.06
N LEU A 90 -1.69 -15.71 -3.74
CA LEU A 90 -0.81 -16.54 -2.92
C LEU A 90 -1.52 -17.85 -2.55
N ARG A 91 -0.75 -18.88 -2.16
CA ARG A 91 -1.31 -20.19 -1.78
C ARG A 91 -2.33 -20.03 -0.63
N GLU A 92 -3.33 -20.90 -0.60
CA GLU A 92 -4.35 -20.89 0.46
C GLU A 92 -3.81 -21.44 1.79
N ASP A 93 -2.75 -22.24 1.75
CA ASP A 93 -2.11 -22.91 2.88
C ASP A 93 -0.92 -22.12 3.46
N ILE A 94 -1.06 -20.80 3.56
CA ILE A 94 -0.04 -19.92 4.16
C ILE A 94 -0.55 -19.30 5.46
N LEU A 95 0.37 -18.97 6.37
CA LEU A 95 0.02 -18.22 7.58
C LEU A 95 -0.31 -16.77 7.23
N THR A 96 -1.51 -16.30 7.57
CA THR A 96 -1.88 -14.88 7.46
C THR A 96 -2.06 -14.26 8.84
N MET A 97 -1.55 -13.04 9.02
CA MET A 97 -1.65 -12.30 10.30
C MET A 97 -1.87 -10.81 10.03
N ASP A 98 -2.77 -10.19 10.79
CA ASP A 98 -2.89 -8.73 10.83
C ASP A 98 -2.20 -8.21 12.10
N ILE A 99 -1.49 -7.08 11.98
CA ILE A 99 -0.85 -6.36 13.07
C ILE A 99 -1.42 -4.94 13.08
N ALA A 100 -1.93 -4.52 14.23
CA ALA A 100 -2.64 -3.24 14.38
C ALA A 100 -2.30 -2.58 15.73
N HIS A 101 -2.89 -1.41 15.95
CA HIS A 101 -2.86 -0.62 17.19
C HIS A 101 -1.56 0.14 17.46
N SER A 102 -0.66 0.23 16.49
CA SER A 102 0.58 0.97 16.64
C SER A 102 1.27 1.19 15.29
N LEU A 103 1.74 2.41 15.04
CA LEU A 103 2.45 2.75 13.80
C LEU A 103 3.78 2.00 13.65
N ARG A 104 4.29 1.37 14.72
CA ARG A 104 5.44 0.44 14.67
C ARG A 104 5.09 -0.94 14.11
N GLY A 105 3.83 -1.21 13.78
CA GLY A 105 3.34 -2.54 13.38
C GLY A 105 4.15 -3.19 12.28
N ALA A 106 4.70 -2.42 11.32
CA ALA A 106 5.60 -2.94 10.29
C ALA A 106 6.91 -3.52 10.86
N GLY A 107 7.48 -2.90 11.88
CA GLY A 107 8.66 -3.40 12.60
C GLY A 107 8.35 -4.69 13.35
N SER A 108 7.23 -4.75 14.07
CA SER A 108 6.73 -5.98 14.71
C SER A 108 6.53 -7.11 13.69
N ALA A 109 5.94 -6.80 12.52
CA ALA A 109 5.73 -7.75 11.43
C ALA A 109 7.07 -8.28 10.89
N MET A 110 8.03 -7.39 10.68
CA MET A 110 9.36 -7.74 10.21
C MET A 110 10.10 -8.64 11.20
N LYS A 111 10.00 -8.37 12.50
CA LYS A 111 10.58 -9.22 13.55
C LYS A 111 9.94 -10.61 13.58
N ALA A 112 8.61 -10.68 13.55
CA ALA A 112 7.89 -11.96 13.53
C ALA A 112 8.23 -12.79 12.28
N ALA A 113 8.35 -12.13 11.12
CA ALA A 113 8.73 -12.79 9.87
C ALA A 113 10.18 -13.29 9.90
N MET A 114 11.10 -12.48 10.44
CA MET A 114 12.49 -12.85 10.66
C MET A 114 12.61 -14.10 11.54
N ASP A 115 11.89 -14.14 12.66
CA ASP A 115 11.92 -15.27 13.60
C ASP A 115 11.36 -16.55 12.97
N ALA A 116 10.25 -16.45 12.24
CA ALA A 116 9.66 -17.61 11.56
C ALA A 116 10.61 -18.19 10.48
N VAL A 117 11.35 -17.33 9.76
CA VAL A 117 12.35 -17.79 8.78
C VAL A 117 13.56 -18.41 9.46
N LEU A 118 14.03 -17.83 10.57
CA LEU A 118 15.17 -18.37 11.34
C LEU A 118 14.83 -19.69 12.03
N ALA A 119 13.59 -19.84 12.53
CA ALA A 119 13.09 -21.07 13.13
C ALA A 119 12.84 -22.18 12.10
N GLY A 120 12.82 -21.86 10.80
CA GLY A 120 12.57 -22.81 9.74
C GLY A 120 11.09 -23.18 9.56
N SER A 121 10.16 -22.48 10.21
CA SER A 121 8.72 -22.69 10.04
C SER A 121 8.18 -22.11 8.73
N ALA A 122 8.94 -21.22 8.09
CA ALA A 122 8.67 -20.64 6.78
C ALA A 122 9.99 -20.35 6.05
N ARG A 123 10.00 -20.35 4.71
CA ARG A 123 11.17 -19.94 3.92
C ARG A 123 11.09 -18.51 3.45
N LYS A 124 9.90 -18.08 2.99
CA LYS A 124 9.66 -16.71 2.53
C LYS A 124 8.35 -16.16 3.10
N ILE A 125 8.40 -15.02 3.77
CA ILE A 125 7.22 -14.36 4.36
C ILE A 125 7.07 -12.96 3.76
N MET A 126 5.87 -12.65 3.29
CA MET A 126 5.49 -11.31 2.88
C MET A 126 5.16 -10.45 4.11
N VAL A 127 5.79 -9.30 4.24
CA VAL A 127 5.44 -8.26 5.21
C VAL A 127 4.96 -7.05 4.43
N ALA A 128 3.70 -6.65 4.63
CA ALA A 128 3.13 -5.48 4.00
C ALA A 128 2.62 -4.49 5.06
N ALA A 129 2.71 -3.20 4.77
CA ALA A 129 2.16 -2.14 5.60
C ALA A 129 1.45 -1.13 4.72
N ALA A 130 0.25 -0.71 5.12
CA ALA A 130 -0.52 0.28 4.39
C ALA A 130 -1.45 1.05 5.31
N ASP A 131 -1.62 2.34 5.06
CA ASP A 131 -2.61 3.14 5.78
C ASP A 131 -3.29 4.18 4.90
N ARG A 132 -4.59 4.36 5.15
CA ARG A 132 -5.43 5.46 4.67
C ARG A 132 -6.00 6.19 5.89
N ARG A 133 -5.23 7.12 6.45
CA ARG A 133 -5.61 7.83 7.69
C ARG A 133 -6.56 8.98 7.38
N VAL A 134 -7.69 9.03 8.06
CA VAL A 134 -8.70 10.09 7.89
C VAL A 134 -8.42 11.21 8.90
N PRO A 135 -8.07 12.43 8.44
CA PRO A 135 -7.82 13.55 9.34
C PRO A 135 -9.11 14.34 9.64
N ALA A 136 -9.15 14.99 10.80
CA ALA A 136 -10.18 15.99 11.09
C ALA A 136 -10.00 17.21 10.16
N PRO A 137 -11.07 17.77 9.57
CA PRO A 137 -10.98 19.00 8.77
C PRO A 137 -10.37 20.16 9.57
N ASN A 138 -9.55 20.99 8.91
CA ASN A 138 -8.85 22.15 9.47
C ASN A 138 -7.82 21.83 10.59
N SER A 139 -7.48 20.55 10.78
CA SER A 139 -6.44 20.11 11.72
C SER A 139 -5.06 20.07 11.08
N GLU A 140 -4.00 19.98 11.90
CA GLU A 140 -2.65 19.77 11.39
C GLU A 140 -2.50 18.42 10.67
N SER A 141 -3.23 17.40 11.15
CA SER A 141 -3.30 16.07 10.51
C SER A 141 -3.85 16.13 9.10
N GLU A 142 -4.71 17.11 8.78
CA GLU A 142 -5.21 17.29 7.43
C GLU A 142 -4.10 17.69 6.45
N VAL A 143 -3.15 18.49 6.90
CA VAL A 143 -2.00 18.92 6.12
C VAL A 143 -0.95 17.82 6.05
N SER A 144 -0.74 17.10 7.15
CA SER A 144 0.38 16.16 7.29
C SER A 144 0.08 14.75 6.80
N PHE A 145 -1.13 14.21 6.96
CA PHE A 145 -1.41 12.81 6.60
C PHE A 145 -1.42 12.59 5.09
N GLY A 146 -0.78 11.49 4.69
CA GLY A 146 -0.83 10.93 3.35
C GLY A 146 -1.31 9.48 3.38
N ASP A 147 -1.52 8.89 2.22
CA ASP A 147 -1.86 7.48 2.07
C ASP A 147 -0.81 6.75 1.23
N GLY A 148 -0.54 5.49 1.56
CA GLY A 148 0.43 4.68 0.83
C GLY A 148 0.65 3.31 1.44
N ALA A 149 1.48 2.52 0.78
CA ALA A 149 1.86 1.19 1.21
C ALA A 149 3.28 0.82 0.81
N ALA A 150 3.85 -0.14 1.55
CA ALA A 150 5.10 -0.81 1.22
C ALA A 150 5.01 -2.30 1.54
N ALA A 151 5.83 -3.10 0.86
CA ALA A 151 5.91 -4.53 1.09
C ALA A 151 7.35 -5.04 0.96
N PHE A 152 7.68 -6.06 1.74
CA PHE A 152 8.96 -6.75 1.74
C PHE A 152 8.73 -8.25 1.76
N LEU A 153 9.43 -8.97 0.87
CA LEU A 153 9.53 -10.42 0.95
C LEU A 153 10.77 -10.76 1.78
N LEU A 154 10.59 -11.26 3.01
CA LEU A 154 11.69 -11.73 3.85
C LEU A 154 11.99 -13.20 3.55
N GLY A 155 13.26 -13.59 3.59
CA GLY A 155 13.69 -14.97 3.40
C GLY A 155 15.17 -15.18 3.73
N ASN A 156 15.67 -16.39 3.46
CA ASN A 156 17.06 -16.79 3.74
C ASN A 156 17.87 -17.16 2.48
N THR A 157 17.26 -17.05 1.31
CA THR A 157 17.88 -17.28 -0.01
C THR A 157 17.71 -16.05 -0.89
N GLU A 158 18.71 -15.72 -1.71
CA GLU A 158 18.64 -14.57 -2.65
C GLU A 158 18.37 -13.23 -1.96
N VAL A 159 18.94 -13.07 -0.77
CA VAL A 159 18.68 -11.92 0.11
C VAL A 159 19.39 -10.68 -0.44
N ALA A 160 18.64 -9.68 -0.87
CA ALA A 160 19.09 -8.35 -1.31
C ALA A 160 19.64 -7.49 -0.17
N ALA A 161 19.07 -7.61 1.04
CA ALA A 161 19.57 -6.92 2.23
C ALA A 161 19.44 -7.81 3.47
N VAL A 162 20.57 -8.20 4.05
CA VAL A 162 20.67 -9.09 5.21
C VAL A 162 20.39 -8.32 6.48
N ILE A 163 19.53 -8.84 7.35
CA ILE A 163 19.32 -8.25 8.68
C ILE A 163 20.47 -8.73 9.59
N GLU A 164 21.39 -7.83 9.94
CA GLU A 164 22.52 -8.11 10.84
C GLU A 164 22.06 -8.19 12.31
N GLY A 165 20.99 -7.49 12.66
CA GLY A 165 20.38 -7.56 13.98
C GLY A 165 19.15 -6.67 14.14
N SER A 166 18.46 -6.85 15.27
CA SER A 166 17.36 -6.01 15.69
C SER A 166 17.43 -5.68 17.20
N TYR A 167 16.79 -4.57 17.56
CA TYR A 167 16.60 -4.10 18.93
C TYR A 167 15.21 -3.49 19.08
N HIS A 168 14.57 -3.70 20.22
CA HIS A 168 13.17 -3.36 20.45
C HIS A 168 13.00 -2.65 21.79
N VAL A 169 12.22 -1.59 21.79
CA VAL A 169 11.80 -0.84 22.99
C VAL A 169 10.28 -0.80 22.97
N SER A 170 9.67 -1.06 24.12
CA SER A 170 8.23 -0.84 24.34
C SER A 170 8.04 0.35 25.26
N SER A 171 6.94 1.08 25.08
CA SER A 171 6.55 2.20 25.93
C SER A 171 5.03 2.24 26.05
N GLU A 172 4.51 2.51 27.24
CA GLU A 172 3.10 2.82 27.51
C GLU A 172 2.74 4.31 27.28
N PHE A 173 3.67 5.08 26.71
CA PHE A 173 3.50 6.50 26.42
C PHE A 173 2.42 6.74 25.38
N ILE A 174 1.34 7.40 25.78
CA ILE A 174 0.23 7.76 24.91
C ILE A 174 0.52 9.11 24.26
N ASP A 175 1.00 9.10 23.03
CA ASP A 175 1.17 10.30 22.21
C ASP A 175 -0.04 10.58 21.32
N VAL A 176 -0.43 9.57 20.54
CA VAL A 176 -1.56 9.59 19.63
C VAL A 176 -2.44 8.38 19.88
N TRP A 177 -3.75 8.54 19.80
CA TRP A 177 -4.69 7.43 20.01
C TRP A 177 -5.92 7.57 19.13
N ARG A 178 -6.58 6.43 18.89
CA ARG A 178 -7.86 6.35 18.19
C ARG A 178 -8.67 5.19 18.76
N LYS A 179 -9.80 5.48 19.40
CA LYS A 179 -10.69 4.43 19.90
C LYS A 179 -11.41 3.76 18.72
N PRO A 180 -11.96 2.54 18.89
CA PRO A 180 -12.69 1.85 17.81
C PRO A 180 -13.84 2.67 17.20
N SER A 181 -14.48 3.55 17.97
CA SER A 181 -15.56 4.43 17.52
C SER A 181 -15.09 5.79 16.98
N ASP A 182 -13.82 6.12 17.13
CA ASP A 182 -13.29 7.43 16.74
C ASP A 182 -12.97 7.45 15.24
N THR A 183 -13.55 8.40 14.51
CA THR A 183 -13.19 8.64 13.11
C THR A 183 -11.77 9.18 12.98
N TYR A 184 -11.43 10.17 13.82
CA TYR A 184 -10.18 10.91 13.74
C TYR A 184 -9.19 10.48 14.83
N VAL A 185 -7.91 10.56 14.50
CA VAL A 185 -6.82 10.40 15.47
C VAL A 185 -6.83 11.59 16.43
N GLN A 186 -6.62 11.30 17.71
CA GLN A 186 -6.38 12.29 18.75
C GLN A 186 -4.89 12.32 19.10
N THR A 187 -4.42 13.46 19.59
CA THR A 187 -3.04 13.68 20.01
C THR A 187 -3.02 14.55 21.27
N TRP A 188 -1.98 14.39 22.08
CA TRP A 188 -1.68 15.32 23.16
C TRP A 188 -0.84 16.52 22.64
N GLU A 189 -0.40 17.39 23.55
CA GLU A 189 0.40 18.58 23.26
C GLU A 189 1.71 18.24 22.53
N ASP A 190 1.98 18.95 21.43
CA ASP A 190 3.01 18.60 20.44
C ASP A 190 4.43 18.55 21.02
N ARG A 191 4.78 19.47 21.93
CA ARG A 191 6.11 19.49 22.54
C ARG A 191 6.31 18.28 23.44
N PHE A 192 5.32 17.95 24.27
CA PHE A 192 5.36 16.76 25.12
C PHE A 192 5.48 15.49 24.29
N VAL A 193 4.63 15.33 23.28
CA VAL A 193 4.66 14.19 22.34
C VAL A 193 6.02 14.06 21.65
N ARG A 194 6.59 15.17 21.18
CA ARG A 194 7.90 15.20 20.53
C ARG A 194 9.03 14.85 21.49
N ASP A 195 9.12 15.56 22.61
CA ASP A 195 10.28 15.50 23.51
C ASP A 195 10.31 14.20 24.33
N GLU A 196 9.16 13.68 24.75
CA GLU A 196 9.07 12.45 25.56
C GLU A 196 8.88 11.18 24.71
N GLY A 197 8.17 11.28 23.58
CA GLY A 197 7.96 10.16 22.65
C GLY A 197 9.08 10.08 21.60
N TYR A 198 8.86 10.75 20.47
CA TYR A 198 9.68 10.63 19.26
C TYR A 198 11.18 10.80 19.50
N MET A 199 11.60 11.81 20.27
CA MET A 199 13.00 12.14 20.49
C MET A 199 13.74 11.17 21.42
N LYS A 200 13.02 10.29 22.14
CA LYS A 200 13.63 9.31 23.04
C LYS A 200 13.62 7.90 22.45
N MET A 201 12.47 7.46 21.93
CA MET A 201 12.26 6.04 21.62
C MET A 201 13.10 5.55 20.42
N ILE A 202 13.10 6.27 19.29
CA ILE A 202 13.90 5.87 18.12
C ILE A 202 15.40 5.93 18.42
N PRO A 203 15.95 7.03 18.98
CA PRO A 203 17.37 7.08 19.31
C PRO A 203 17.80 6.02 20.32
N GLN A 204 16.97 5.70 21.32
CA GLN A 204 17.24 4.63 22.27
C GLN A 204 17.31 3.27 21.58
N ALA A 205 16.36 2.95 20.69
CA ALA A 205 16.35 1.67 19.97
C ALA A 205 17.55 1.55 19.01
N ALA A 206 17.87 2.62 18.28
CA ALA A 206 19.02 2.67 17.38
C ALA A 206 20.36 2.54 18.13
N ALA A 207 20.54 3.29 19.22
CA ALA A 207 21.75 3.20 20.05
C ALA A 207 21.89 1.81 20.69
N GLY A 208 20.79 1.23 21.18
CA GLY A 208 20.76 -0.14 21.71
C GLY A 208 21.19 -1.18 20.67
N LEU A 209 20.71 -1.04 19.43
CA LEU A 209 21.09 -1.90 18.32
C LEU A 209 22.57 -1.77 17.95
N LEU A 210 23.06 -0.55 17.74
CA LEU A 210 24.44 -0.31 17.35
C LEU A 210 25.40 -0.81 18.44
N LYS A 211 25.09 -0.54 19.72
CA LYS A 211 25.85 -1.08 20.86
C LYS A 211 25.87 -2.60 20.88
N LYS A 212 24.71 -3.25 20.67
CA LYS A 212 24.59 -4.73 20.62
C LYS A 212 25.45 -5.34 19.50
N LEU A 213 25.63 -4.62 18.40
CA LEU A 213 26.45 -5.04 17.26
C LEU A 213 27.92 -4.58 17.33
N GLY A 214 28.30 -3.82 18.37
CA GLY A 214 29.65 -3.25 18.50
C GLY A 214 29.97 -2.21 17.42
N LEU A 215 28.96 -1.48 16.95
CA LEU A 215 29.04 -0.48 15.89
C LEU A 215 28.72 0.93 16.40
N THR A 216 29.07 1.93 15.60
CA THR A 216 28.76 3.35 15.83
C THR A 216 27.91 3.91 14.68
N SER A 217 27.37 5.12 14.82
CA SER A 217 26.58 5.80 13.79
C SER A 217 27.37 6.02 12.49
N GLU A 218 28.69 6.14 12.56
CA GLU A 218 29.59 6.27 11.39
C GLU A 218 29.54 5.05 10.46
N SER A 219 29.19 3.88 10.99
CA SER A 219 29.10 2.64 10.20
C SER A 219 27.83 2.51 9.37
N VAL A 220 26.87 3.42 9.56
CA VAL A 220 25.58 3.44 8.87
C VAL A 220 25.72 4.25 7.58
N THR A 221 25.48 3.66 6.42
CA THR A 221 25.48 4.41 5.14
C THR A 221 24.21 5.25 4.99
N LYS A 222 23.06 4.67 5.34
CA LYS A 222 21.76 5.34 5.24
C LYS A 222 20.85 4.98 6.42
N ALA A 223 19.98 5.88 6.84
CA ALA A 223 19.00 5.67 7.89
C ALA A 223 17.61 6.02 7.37
N ALA A 224 16.70 5.06 7.42
CA ALA A 224 15.31 5.19 7.06
C ALA A 224 14.45 4.95 8.30
N PHE A 225 13.81 6.00 8.83
CA PHE A 225 13.06 5.88 10.07
C PHE A 225 11.82 6.76 10.10
N TYR A 226 10.88 6.43 10.97
CA TYR A 226 9.66 7.21 11.11
C TYR A 226 9.94 8.60 11.67
N GLY A 227 9.30 9.62 11.13
CA GLY A 227 9.22 10.95 11.74
C GLY A 227 7.85 11.58 11.46
N PRO A 228 7.22 12.23 12.46
CA PRO A 228 5.87 12.78 12.29
C PRO A 228 5.85 13.97 11.32
N ASP A 229 6.92 14.76 11.33
CA ASP A 229 7.15 15.96 10.51
C ASP A 229 8.63 16.09 10.14
N THR A 230 8.95 16.93 9.14
CA THR A 230 10.32 17.10 8.62
C THR A 230 11.31 17.60 9.68
N ARG A 231 10.88 18.49 10.58
CA ARG A 231 11.73 19.07 11.62
C ARG A 231 12.06 18.01 12.66
N THR A 232 11.07 17.29 13.16
CA THR A 232 11.26 16.21 14.14
C THR A 232 12.07 15.07 13.53
N HIS A 233 11.81 14.68 12.29
CA HIS A 233 12.60 13.65 11.58
C HIS A 233 14.09 14.03 11.51
N THR A 234 14.39 15.27 11.16
CA THR A 234 15.77 15.78 11.13
C THR A 234 16.41 15.78 12.53
N ALA A 235 15.66 16.21 13.54
CA ALA A 235 16.14 16.25 14.93
C ALA A 235 16.45 14.85 15.49
N ILE A 236 15.61 13.84 15.20
CA ILE A 236 15.87 12.44 15.55
C ILE A 236 17.16 11.95 14.87
N GLY A 237 17.36 12.24 13.59
CA GLY A 237 18.59 11.93 12.86
C GLY A 237 19.83 12.47 13.57
N SER A 238 19.82 13.76 13.93
CA SER A 238 20.90 14.40 14.70
C SER A 238 21.09 13.76 16.08
N ALA A 239 20.01 13.43 16.79
CA ALA A 239 20.07 12.80 18.12
C ALA A 239 20.68 11.38 18.08
N MET A 240 20.59 10.70 16.93
CA MET A 240 21.28 9.42 16.68
C MET A 240 22.76 9.58 16.29
N GLY A 241 23.26 10.82 16.17
CA GLY A 241 24.64 11.11 15.74
C GLY A 241 24.88 10.81 14.26
N LEU A 242 23.84 10.94 13.42
CA LEU A 242 23.92 10.77 11.97
C LEU A 242 24.07 12.14 11.28
N ASP A 243 24.80 12.18 10.17
CA ASP A 243 24.77 13.32 9.25
C ASP A 243 23.41 13.38 8.55
N THR A 244 22.61 14.39 8.90
CA THR A 244 21.25 14.58 8.41
C THR A 244 21.17 14.88 6.91
N LYS A 245 22.26 15.28 6.27
CA LYS A 245 22.30 15.57 4.83
C LYS A 245 22.63 14.34 3.99
N THR A 246 23.51 13.47 4.50
CA THR A 246 24.07 12.36 3.72
C THR A 246 23.58 11.00 4.19
N GLN A 247 23.51 10.78 5.50
CA GLN A 247 23.13 9.49 6.09
C GLN A 247 21.62 9.37 6.32
N VAL A 248 20.87 10.46 6.46
CA VAL A 248 19.41 10.36 6.69
C VAL A 248 18.65 10.33 5.36
N GLN A 249 17.78 9.35 5.16
CA GLN A 249 16.90 9.30 3.98
C GLN A 249 15.91 10.48 4.04
N PRO A 250 15.73 11.26 2.96
CA PRO A 250 14.80 12.38 2.97
C PRO A 250 13.37 11.97 3.37
N PRO A 251 12.74 12.63 4.35
CA PRO A 251 11.38 12.31 4.75
C PRO A 251 10.44 12.77 3.64
N LEU A 252 9.82 11.83 2.93
CA LEU A 252 8.91 12.06 1.78
C LEU A 252 7.67 12.93 2.08
N LEU A 253 7.58 13.51 3.28
CA LEU A 253 6.43 14.20 3.86
C LEU A 253 5.92 15.39 3.04
N ASP A 254 6.77 16.08 2.29
CA ASP A 254 6.36 17.21 1.45
C ASP A 254 5.77 16.80 0.08
N ASN A 255 5.90 15.53 -0.31
CA ASN A 255 5.40 15.00 -1.59
C ASN A 255 4.40 13.84 -1.43
N LEU A 256 4.43 13.18 -0.27
CA LEU A 256 3.65 11.99 0.06
C LEU A 256 2.72 12.26 1.25
N GLY A 257 3.17 13.03 2.24
CA GLY A 257 2.56 13.08 3.56
C GLY A 257 2.95 11.88 4.44
N ASN A 258 2.47 11.89 5.67
CA ASN A 258 2.67 10.85 6.66
C ASN A 258 1.70 9.69 6.42
N THR A 259 2.22 8.58 5.91
CA THR A 259 1.46 7.36 5.58
C THR A 259 1.33 6.39 6.75
N GLY A 260 1.44 6.87 7.99
CA GLY A 260 1.27 6.07 9.19
C GLY A 260 2.26 4.91 9.27
N THR A 261 1.74 3.70 9.44
CA THR A 261 2.50 2.45 9.58
C THR A 261 3.40 2.18 8.37
N ALA A 262 3.01 2.67 7.19
CA ALA A 262 3.77 2.49 5.96
C ALA A 262 4.92 3.49 5.78
N LEU A 263 4.98 4.59 6.56
CA LEU A 263 5.93 5.67 6.29
C LEU A 263 7.39 5.20 6.37
N ALA A 264 7.80 4.62 7.49
CA ALA A 264 9.17 4.12 7.64
C ALA A 264 9.50 3.00 6.64
N PRO A 265 8.63 1.98 6.41
CA PRO A 265 8.78 1.03 5.32
C PRO A 265 9.00 1.68 3.94
N MET A 266 8.23 2.70 3.58
CA MET A 266 8.38 3.41 2.31
C MET A 266 9.71 4.16 2.22
N LEU A 267 10.20 4.73 3.33
CA LEU A 267 11.55 5.30 3.39
C LEU A 267 12.64 4.23 3.22
N LEU A 268 12.44 3.02 3.76
CA LEU A 268 13.37 1.91 3.55
C LEU A 268 13.38 1.47 2.08
N VAL A 269 12.21 1.39 1.41
CA VAL A 269 12.15 1.14 -0.04
C VAL A 269 12.93 2.22 -0.81
N SER A 270 12.69 3.50 -0.49
CA SER A 270 13.41 4.61 -1.12
C SER A 270 14.92 4.53 -0.92
N ALA A 271 15.39 4.10 0.26
CA ALA A 271 16.81 3.88 0.52
C ALA A 271 17.36 2.69 -0.27
N LEU A 272 16.62 1.59 -0.37
CA LEU A 272 17.02 0.38 -1.10
C LEU A 272 17.08 0.59 -2.62
N GLU A 273 16.26 1.48 -3.18
CA GLU A 273 16.32 1.86 -4.60
C GLU A 273 17.67 2.47 -4.98
N GLU A 274 18.29 3.21 -4.07
CA GLU A 274 19.55 3.92 -4.27
C GLU A 274 20.77 3.20 -3.69
N ALA A 275 20.55 2.18 -2.85
CA ALA A 275 21.60 1.49 -2.12
C ALA A 275 22.51 0.66 -3.02
N LYS A 276 23.75 0.48 -2.59
CA LYS A 276 24.80 -0.30 -3.25
C LYS A 276 25.20 -1.51 -2.39
N PRO A 277 25.69 -2.60 -3.00
CA PRO A 277 26.26 -3.70 -2.25
C PRO A 277 27.30 -3.23 -1.22
N GLY A 278 27.18 -3.72 0.01
CA GLY A 278 28.01 -3.31 1.14
C GLY A 278 27.42 -2.19 2.01
N ASP A 279 26.44 -1.43 1.52
CA ASP A 279 25.79 -0.38 2.30
C ASP A 279 25.11 -0.95 3.55
N ARG A 280 25.19 -0.19 4.66
CA ARG A 280 24.46 -0.48 5.88
C ARG A 280 23.30 0.50 6.05
N ILE A 281 22.09 -0.03 6.13
CA ILE A 281 20.87 0.75 6.30
C ILE A 281 20.32 0.52 7.70
N LEU A 282 20.27 1.59 8.51
CA LEU A 282 19.52 1.60 9.77
C LEU A 282 18.05 1.84 9.46
N PHE A 283 17.20 0.87 9.79
CA PHE A 283 15.75 0.98 9.67
C PHE A 283 15.11 1.08 11.05
N ALA A 284 14.24 2.07 11.28
CA ALA A 284 13.52 2.15 12.56
C ALA A 284 12.05 2.59 12.41
N THR A 285 11.17 1.91 13.14
CA THR A 285 9.75 2.25 13.24
C THR A 285 9.41 2.79 14.62
N TYR A 286 8.38 3.61 14.72
CA TYR A 286 7.95 4.25 15.97
C TYR A 286 6.45 4.07 16.21
N GLY A 287 6.08 4.00 17.47
CA GLY A 287 4.71 3.89 18.01
C GLY A 287 4.83 3.77 19.53
N ASP A 288 4.20 2.76 20.13
CA ASP A 288 4.32 2.40 21.55
C ASP A 288 5.73 1.85 21.89
N GLY A 289 6.74 2.71 21.79
CA GLY A 289 8.17 2.39 21.80
C GLY A 289 8.81 2.54 20.41
N ALA A 290 9.73 1.64 20.05
CA ALA A 290 10.35 1.63 18.73
C ALA A 290 10.97 0.27 18.41
N ASP A 291 11.04 -0.07 17.12
CA ASP A 291 11.79 -1.22 16.61
C ASP A 291 12.91 -0.72 15.70
N ALA A 292 14.12 -1.23 15.87
CA ALA A 292 15.28 -0.89 15.04
C ALA A 292 15.90 -2.16 14.44
N PHE A 293 16.33 -2.06 13.18
CA PHE A 293 16.99 -3.11 12.41
C PHE A 293 18.21 -2.52 11.69
N LEU A 294 19.27 -3.30 11.56
CA LEU A 294 20.43 -2.95 10.74
C LEU A 294 20.49 -3.92 9.57
N LEU A 295 20.39 -3.38 8.36
CA LEU A 295 20.44 -4.16 7.13
C LEU A 295 21.76 -3.94 6.41
N LYS A 296 22.39 -5.00 5.93
CA LYS A 296 23.55 -4.94 5.05
C LYS A 296 23.16 -5.37 3.64
N VAL A 297 23.32 -4.47 2.68
CA VAL A 297 22.95 -4.67 1.28
C VAL A 297 23.94 -5.63 0.62
N THR A 298 23.44 -6.54 -0.21
CA THR A 298 24.23 -7.54 -0.92
C THR A 298 24.16 -7.30 -2.43
N GLU A 299 24.96 -8.04 -3.20
CA GLU A 299 24.90 -8.06 -4.66
C GLU A 299 23.53 -8.43 -5.24
N GLN A 300 22.66 -9.11 -4.47
CA GLN A 300 21.32 -9.47 -4.96
C GLN A 300 20.39 -8.27 -5.13
N ILE A 301 20.74 -7.09 -4.58
CA ILE A 301 19.96 -5.86 -4.76
C ILE A 301 19.78 -5.49 -6.24
N GLU A 302 20.78 -5.78 -7.07
CA GLU A 302 20.75 -5.49 -8.51
C GLU A 302 19.65 -6.25 -9.25
N LYS A 303 19.22 -7.41 -8.73
CA LYS A 303 18.16 -8.24 -9.33
C LYS A 303 16.75 -7.78 -9.00
N VAL A 304 16.60 -6.87 -8.03
CA VAL A 304 15.30 -6.41 -7.53
C VAL A 304 15.11 -4.90 -7.71
N ARG A 305 15.91 -4.25 -8.57
CA ARG A 305 15.76 -2.83 -8.90
C ARG A 305 14.60 -2.50 -9.83
N ASP A 306 14.17 -3.44 -10.67
CA ASP A 306 13.03 -3.21 -11.57
C ASP A 306 11.70 -3.40 -10.84
N ARG A 307 11.44 -2.46 -9.94
CA ARG A 307 10.20 -2.25 -9.22
C ARG A 307 9.64 -0.92 -9.64
N ARG A 308 8.32 -0.74 -9.50
CA ARG A 308 7.75 0.60 -9.63
C ARG A 308 8.28 1.48 -8.50
N GLY A 309 8.27 0.96 -7.27
CA GLY A 309 8.93 1.59 -6.15
C GLY A 309 8.40 2.99 -5.85
N ILE A 310 9.10 3.72 -5.00
CA ILE A 310 8.77 5.10 -4.60
C ILE A 310 9.01 6.06 -5.76
N SER A 311 10.17 5.98 -6.41
CA SER A 311 10.60 6.95 -7.43
C SER A 311 9.62 7.08 -8.60
N ARG A 312 9.22 5.96 -9.24
CA ARG A 312 8.27 6.00 -10.36
C ARG A 312 6.86 6.40 -9.90
N HIS A 313 6.46 5.99 -8.70
CA HIS A 313 5.18 6.42 -8.13
C HIS A 313 5.10 7.91 -7.81
N LEU A 314 6.21 8.56 -7.44
CA LEU A 314 6.27 10.02 -7.25
C LEU A 314 6.23 10.76 -8.59
N ALA A 315 6.85 10.19 -9.64
CA ALA A 315 6.79 10.74 -11.00
C ALA A 315 5.39 10.61 -11.63
N SER A 316 4.65 9.54 -11.30
CA SER A 316 3.29 9.26 -11.78
C SER A 316 2.22 9.76 -10.80
N LYS A 317 1.84 11.05 -10.93
CA LYS A 317 0.84 11.71 -10.07
C LYS A 317 -0.17 12.57 -10.83
N MET A 318 -1.29 12.86 -10.18
CA MET A 318 -2.34 13.77 -10.66
C MET A 318 -2.84 14.65 -9.52
N MET A 319 -2.90 15.96 -9.75
CA MET A 319 -3.47 16.87 -8.75
C MET A 319 -4.99 16.74 -8.72
N LEU A 320 -5.56 16.70 -7.51
CA LEU A 320 -7.00 16.91 -7.35
C LEU A 320 -7.37 18.32 -7.80
N PRO A 321 -8.55 18.49 -8.42
CA PRO A 321 -8.94 19.79 -8.98
C PRO A 321 -9.17 20.86 -7.91
N ASN A 322 -9.60 20.47 -6.71
CA ASN A 322 -9.85 21.38 -5.59
C ASN A 322 -10.04 20.60 -4.27
N TYR A 323 -10.13 21.35 -3.16
CA TYR A 323 -10.40 20.81 -1.83
C TYR A 323 -11.77 20.12 -1.70
N GLY A 324 -12.81 20.63 -2.38
CA GLY A 324 -14.13 19.99 -2.39
C GLY A 324 -14.08 18.55 -2.87
N LYS A 325 -13.24 18.27 -3.88
CA LYS A 325 -13.03 16.91 -4.37
C LYS A 325 -12.38 15.99 -3.34
N TYR A 326 -11.46 16.54 -2.56
CA TYR A 326 -10.84 15.81 -1.47
C TYR A 326 -11.84 15.47 -0.37
N VAL A 327 -12.69 16.41 0.04
CA VAL A 327 -13.76 16.21 1.03
C VAL A 327 -14.73 15.11 0.59
N GLU A 328 -15.11 15.11 -0.68
CA GLU A 328 -15.89 14.02 -1.31
C GLU A 328 -15.19 12.67 -1.18
N ILE A 329 -13.95 12.54 -1.67
CA ILE A 329 -13.19 11.28 -1.64
C ILE A 329 -12.95 10.75 -0.21
N ARG A 330 -12.79 11.66 0.75
CA ARG A 330 -12.53 11.34 2.16
C ARG A 330 -13.78 11.18 3.01
N GLU A 331 -14.95 11.47 2.46
CA GLU A 331 -16.23 11.46 3.19
C GLU A 331 -16.21 12.35 4.44
N LEU A 332 -15.61 13.54 4.35
CA LEU A 332 -15.46 14.46 5.49
C LEU A 332 -16.72 15.31 5.76
N MET A 333 -17.79 15.08 5.01
CA MET A 333 -19.07 15.77 5.12
C MET A 333 -20.22 14.78 4.91
N GLU A 334 -21.40 15.15 5.43
CA GLU A 334 -22.64 14.44 5.17
C GLU A 334 -23.17 14.80 3.78
N TRP A 335 -23.58 13.79 3.01
CA TRP A 335 -24.10 13.93 1.64
C TRP A 335 -25.59 13.59 1.60
N GLU A 336 -26.31 14.13 0.61
CA GLU A 336 -27.70 13.69 0.34
C GLU A 336 -27.73 12.16 0.17
N SER A 337 -28.72 11.52 0.79
CA SER A 337 -28.91 10.08 0.66
C SER A 337 -29.10 9.69 -0.81
N ALA A 338 -28.43 8.61 -1.21
CA ALA A 338 -28.57 8.06 -2.55
C ALA A 338 -30.04 7.72 -2.88
N ARG A 339 -30.53 8.20 -4.03
CA ARG A 339 -31.91 7.92 -4.48
C ARG A 339 -32.11 6.46 -4.95
N ARG A 340 -31.04 5.76 -5.31
CA ARG A 340 -31.09 4.36 -5.73
C ARG A 340 -30.93 3.45 -4.53
N GLN A 341 -31.72 2.36 -4.50
CA GLN A 341 -31.59 1.33 -3.48
C GLN A 341 -30.18 0.74 -3.47
N ALA A 342 -29.65 0.53 -2.26
CA ALA A 342 -28.38 -0.14 -2.08
C ALA A 342 -28.47 -1.59 -2.61
N ARG A 343 -27.44 -2.01 -3.36
CA ARG A 343 -27.35 -3.38 -3.86
C ARG A 343 -26.68 -4.23 -2.79
N ARG A 344 -27.13 -5.46 -2.61
CA ARG A 344 -26.50 -6.41 -1.68
C ARG A 344 -25.68 -7.44 -2.43
N SER A 345 -24.44 -7.64 -2.02
CA SER A 345 -23.59 -8.67 -2.59
C SER A 345 -24.05 -10.04 -2.11
N SER A 346 -24.04 -11.02 -3.00
CA SER A 346 -24.32 -12.41 -2.61
C SER A 346 -23.04 -13.07 -2.10
N LEU A 347 -22.89 -13.17 -0.77
CA LEU A 347 -21.76 -13.87 -0.14
C LEU A 347 -21.57 -15.31 -0.63
N PRO A 348 -22.63 -16.12 -0.84
CA PRO A 348 -22.47 -17.45 -1.43
C PRO A 348 -21.91 -17.43 -2.87
N VAL A 349 -22.27 -16.43 -3.68
CA VAL A 349 -21.70 -16.27 -5.04
C VAL A 349 -20.23 -15.87 -4.93
N ILE A 350 -19.91 -14.89 -4.09
CA ILE A 350 -18.51 -14.48 -3.85
C ILE A 350 -17.67 -15.67 -3.42
N TRP A 351 -18.17 -16.50 -2.49
CA TRP A 351 -17.46 -17.70 -2.04
C TRP A 351 -17.22 -18.72 -3.16
N ARG A 352 -18.26 -19.03 -3.97
CA ARG A 352 -18.15 -20.00 -5.08
C ARG A 352 -17.24 -19.49 -6.21
N GLU A 353 -17.28 -18.19 -6.50
CA GLU A 353 -16.55 -17.58 -7.60
C GLU A 353 -15.25 -16.88 -7.15
N ARG A 354 -14.82 -17.07 -5.90
CA ARG A 354 -13.69 -16.34 -5.28
C ARG A 354 -12.39 -16.38 -6.11
N GLN A 355 -12.11 -17.48 -6.80
CA GLN A 355 -10.94 -17.62 -7.68
C GLN A 355 -11.03 -16.72 -8.92
N TYR A 356 -12.23 -16.38 -9.39
CA TYR A 356 -12.43 -15.48 -10.54
C TYR A 356 -12.53 -14.01 -10.12
N LEU A 357 -12.78 -13.75 -8.83
CA LEU A 357 -12.94 -12.41 -8.27
C LEU A 357 -11.63 -11.86 -7.69
N TYR A 358 -10.94 -12.63 -6.83
CA TYR A 358 -9.78 -12.14 -6.09
C TYR A 358 -8.48 -12.25 -6.89
N PRO A 359 -7.97 -13.42 -7.29
CA PRO A 359 -6.76 -13.49 -8.10
C PRO A 359 -7.03 -13.18 -9.59
N LEU A 360 -8.29 -12.96 -9.97
CA LEU A 360 -8.76 -12.71 -11.34
C LEU A 360 -8.38 -13.84 -12.31
N TYR A 361 -8.72 -15.09 -11.98
CA TYR A 361 -8.60 -16.16 -12.95
C TYR A 361 -9.59 -16.00 -14.10
N GLY A 362 -9.11 -16.17 -15.33
CA GLY A 362 -9.91 -16.47 -16.51
C GLY A 362 -9.80 -17.95 -16.89
N GLN A 363 -10.34 -18.30 -18.06
CA GLN A 363 -10.27 -19.65 -18.60
C GLN A 363 -9.56 -19.63 -19.95
N LYS A 364 -8.52 -20.45 -20.11
CA LYS A 364 -7.91 -20.76 -21.39
C LYS A 364 -8.44 -22.10 -21.89
N CYS A 365 -9.02 -22.13 -23.08
CA CYS A 365 -9.57 -23.36 -23.65
C CYS A 365 -8.45 -24.30 -24.06
N ARG A 366 -8.46 -25.55 -23.58
CA ARG A 366 -7.45 -26.55 -23.97
C ARG A 366 -7.60 -27.01 -25.43
N SER A 367 -8.80 -26.85 -26.01
CA SER A 367 -9.07 -27.26 -27.40
C SER A 367 -8.61 -26.25 -28.45
N CYS A 368 -8.86 -24.94 -28.24
CA CYS A 368 -8.50 -23.90 -29.23
C CYS A 368 -7.47 -22.88 -28.74
N GLY A 369 -7.04 -22.95 -27.48
CA GLY A 369 -6.03 -22.05 -26.91
C GLY A 369 -6.53 -20.65 -26.55
N ASN A 370 -7.74 -20.26 -26.94
CA ASN A 370 -8.27 -18.93 -26.65
C ASN A 370 -8.60 -18.74 -25.16
N VAL A 371 -8.33 -17.53 -24.67
CA VAL A 371 -8.65 -17.09 -23.31
C VAL A 371 -9.99 -16.37 -23.28
N GLN A 372 -10.80 -16.63 -22.26
CA GLN A 372 -12.07 -15.97 -22.03
C GLN A 372 -12.28 -15.60 -20.56
N TYR A 373 -12.96 -14.48 -20.36
CA TYR A 373 -13.45 -14.00 -19.08
C TYR A 373 -14.80 -13.30 -19.34
N PRO A 374 -15.82 -13.45 -18.47
CA PRO A 374 -15.87 -14.28 -17.26
C PRO A 374 -15.90 -15.80 -17.53
N LYS A 375 -15.88 -16.58 -16.45
CA LYS A 375 -16.01 -18.04 -16.50
C LYS A 375 -17.31 -18.47 -17.21
N GLN A 376 -17.19 -19.41 -18.14
CA GLN A 376 -18.31 -20.08 -18.80
C GLN A 376 -18.04 -21.59 -18.87
N ARG A 377 -19.09 -22.40 -19.03
CA ARG A 377 -18.95 -23.85 -19.25
C ARG A 377 -18.64 -24.20 -20.71
N ILE A 378 -18.94 -23.30 -21.63
CA ILE A 378 -18.79 -23.50 -23.07
C ILE A 378 -17.82 -22.45 -23.60
N CYS A 379 -16.90 -22.88 -24.47
CA CYS A 379 -15.95 -21.97 -25.09
C CYS A 379 -16.68 -21.11 -26.12
N ILE A 380 -16.61 -19.79 -26.02
CA ILE A 380 -17.30 -18.88 -26.93
C ILE A 380 -16.76 -18.97 -28.37
N TYR A 381 -15.57 -19.55 -28.56
CA TYR A 381 -14.90 -19.67 -29.86
C TYR A 381 -15.13 -21.03 -30.54
N CYS A 382 -14.87 -22.14 -29.83
CA CYS A 382 -14.92 -23.48 -30.43
C CYS A 382 -16.02 -24.39 -29.86
N GLN A 383 -16.85 -23.88 -28.94
CA GLN A 383 -17.94 -24.63 -28.30
C GLN A 383 -17.51 -25.85 -27.48
N ALA A 384 -16.20 -26.05 -27.24
CA ALA A 384 -15.72 -27.06 -26.30
C ALA A 384 -16.31 -26.85 -24.90
N LYS A 385 -16.78 -27.93 -24.28
CA LYS A 385 -17.49 -27.91 -23.00
C LYS A 385 -16.59 -28.39 -21.87
N ASP A 386 -16.55 -27.62 -20.78
CA ASP A 386 -15.84 -27.94 -19.53
C ASP A 386 -14.34 -28.31 -19.72
N ASN A 387 -13.71 -27.90 -20.83
CA ASN A 387 -12.31 -28.21 -21.16
C ASN A 387 -11.41 -26.97 -21.12
N PHE A 388 -11.12 -26.50 -19.90
CA PHE A 388 -10.37 -25.27 -19.65
C PHE A 388 -9.23 -25.45 -18.64
N GLU A 389 -8.21 -24.61 -18.77
CA GLU A 389 -7.22 -24.35 -17.73
C GLU A 389 -7.42 -22.95 -17.15
N LEU A 390 -7.17 -22.79 -15.86
CA LEU A 390 -7.21 -21.47 -15.22
C LEU A 390 -5.97 -20.68 -15.61
N ILE A 391 -6.16 -19.42 -15.98
CA ILE A 391 -5.08 -18.49 -16.29
C ILE A 391 -5.29 -17.21 -15.50
N ARG A 392 -4.26 -16.78 -14.75
CA ARG A 392 -4.33 -15.54 -13.99
C ARG A 392 -4.29 -14.34 -14.95
N LEU A 393 -5.26 -13.43 -14.78
CA LEU A 393 -5.36 -12.21 -15.58
C LEU A 393 -4.93 -10.95 -14.81
N SER A 394 -4.82 -11.03 -13.48
CA SER A 394 -4.50 -9.87 -12.61
C SER A 394 -3.11 -9.25 -12.83
N ASP A 395 -2.17 -9.98 -13.44
CA ASP A 395 -0.84 -9.49 -13.79
C ASP A 395 -0.66 -9.22 -15.29
N LYS A 396 -1.75 -9.28 -16.05
CA LYS A 396 -1.74 -9.07 -17.48
C LYS A 396 -2.01 -7.61 -17.80
N LYS A 397 -1.26 -7.10 -18.76
CA LYS A 397 -1.51 -5.81 -19.41
C LYS A 397 -2.48 -6.01 -20.57
N GLY A 398 -2.98 -4.92 -21.10
CA GLY A 398 -3.83 -4.95 -22.27
C GLY A 398 -3.94 -3.60 -22.95
N LYS A 399 -4.77 -3.56 -23.98
CA LYS A 399 -5.07 -2.36 -24.77
C LYS A 399 -6.55 -2.03 -24.66
N LEU A 400 -6.87 -0.75 -24.51
CA LEU A 400 -8.24 -0.27 -24.51
C LEU A 400 -8.88 -0.50 -25.87
N PHE A 401 -9.83 -1.42 -25.97
CA PHE A 401 -10.55 -1.74 -27.21
C PHE A 401 -11.63 -0.69 -27.50
N THR A 402 -12.43 -0.33 -26.50
CA THR A 402 -13.42 0.74 -26.60
C THR A 402 -13.77 1.28 -25.21
N PHE A 403 -14.33 2.48 -25.15
CA PHE A 403 -14.80 3.08 -23.90
C PHE A 403 -16.02 3.98 -24.12
N SER A 404 -16.76 4.22 -23.04
CA SER A 404 -17.83 5.23 -22.98
C SER A 404 -17.77 5.98 -21.66
N MET A 405 -18.06 7.28 -21.69
CA MET A 405 -18.00 8.17 -20.54
C MET A 405 -19.40 8.59 -20.08
N ASP A 406 -19.74 8.28 -18.83
CA ASP A 406 -20.99 8.71 -18.20
C ASP A 406 -20.72 9.82 -17.16
N GLN A 407 -21.16 11.04 -17.48
CA GLN A 407 -21.05 12.22 -16.62
C GLN A 407 -22.12 12.27 -15.52
N ARG A 408 -23.13 11.39 -15.58
CA ARG A 408 -24.26 11.34 -14.65
C ARG A 408 -24.26 10.05 -13.80
N ALA A 409 -23.16 9.30 -13.85
CA ALA A 409 -22.99 8.13 -13.03
C ALA A 409 -22.98 8.49 -11.53
N MET A 410 -23.41 7.55 -10.69
CA MET A 410 -23.27 7.68 -9.24
C MET A 410 -21.86 7.23 -8.81
N GLU A 411 -20.87 8.04 -9.16
CA GLU A 411 -19.49 7.91 -8.67
C GLU A 411 -18.96 9.29 -8.34
N ILE A 412 -18.06 9.36 -7.35
CA ILE A 412 -17.40 10.62 -7.03
C ILE A 412 -16.53 11.06 -8.19
N VAL A 413 -15.57 10.25 -8.62
CA VAL A 413 -14.66 10.66 -9.69
C VAL A 413 -15.34 10.51 -11.05
N LEU A 414 -15.90 11.61 -11.57
CA LEU A 414 -16.58 11.69 -12.86
C LEU A 414 -15.66 12.16 -14.00
N PRO A 415 -15.98 11.81 -15.26
CA PRO A 415 -17.00 10.83 -15.67
C PRO A 415 -16.60 9.39 -15.30
N LYS A 416 -17.61 8.54 -15.11
CA LYS A 416 -17.39 7.10 -15.03
C LYS A 416 -17.04 6.57 -16.41
N VAL A 417 -15.87 5.97 -16.55
CA VAL A 417 -15.36 5.49 -17.84
C VAL A 417 -15.53 3.99 -17.92
N PHE A 418 -16.61 3.53 -18.56
CA PHE A 418 -16.76 2.11 -18.89
C PHE A 418 -15.76 1.74 -19.97
N SER A 419 -15.01 0.68 -19.75
CA SER A 419 -13.88 0.29 -20.57
C SER A 419 -13.96 -1.19 -20.93
N VAL A 420 -13.69 -1.47 -22.19
CA VAL A 420 -13.49 -2.82 -22.70
C VAL A 420 -12.02 -2.93 -23.08
N VAL A 421 -11.33 -3.91 -22.52
CA VAL A 421 -9.89 -4.09 -22.69
C VAL A 421 -9.62 -5.45 -23.31
N ASP A 422 -8.84 -5.46 -24.38
CA ASP A 422 -8.29 -6.70 -24.93
C ASP A 422 -6.95 -6.98 -24.22
N LEU A 423 -6.84 -8.13 -23.55
CA LEU A 423 -5.66 -8.49 -22.77
C LEU A 423 -4.57 -9.08 -23.65
N ASP A 424 -3.31 -8.86 -23.28
CA ASP A 424 -2.15 -9.34 -24.07
C ASP A 424 -2.10 -10.87 -24.14
N CYS A 425 -2.63 -11.58 -23.13
CA CYS A 425 -2.78 -13.04 -23.15
C CYS A 425 -4.01 -13.53 -23.94
N GLY A 426 -4.78 -12.63 -24.55
CA GLY A 426 -6.08 -12.92 -25.13
C GLY A 426 -7.22 -12.81 -24.11
N GLY A 427 -8.45 -12.77 -24.63
CA GLY A 427 -9.65 -12.52 -23.85
C GLY A 427 -9.93 -11.02 -23.68
N ARG A 428 -11.16 -10.75 -23.25
CA ARG A 428 -11.69 -9.39 -23.11
C ARG A 428 -12.18 -9.15 -21.70
N PHE A 429 -11.77 -8.03 -21.12
CA PHE A 429 -12.16 -7.63 -19.77
C PHE A 429 -13.01 -6.37 -19.82
N TYR A 430 -14.19 -6.41 -19.19
CA TYR A 430 -15.09 -5.28 -19.07
C TYR A 430 -15.02 -4.74 -17.64
N SER A 431 -14.69 -3.47 -17.49
CA SER A 431 -14.61 -2.82 -16.18
C SER A 431 -14.77 -1.30 -16.30
N VAL A 432 -14.78 -0.63 -15.15
CA VAL A 432 -14.58 0.82 -15.04
C VAL A 432 -13.08 1.12 -15.02
N MET A 433 -12.66 2.14 -15.76
CA MET A 433 -11.30 2.67 -15.69
C MET A 433 -11.16 3.65 -14.53
N THR A 434 -10.09 3.50 -13.75
CA THR A 434 -9.70 4.37 -12.64
C THR A 434 -8.36 5.06 -12.94
N ASP A 435 -7.93 5.98 -12.08
CA ASP A 435 -6.64 6.68 -12.17
C ASP A 435 -6.32 7.28 -13.55
N ARG A 436 -7.25 8.09 -14.07
CA ARG A 436 -7.26 8.52 -15.47
C ARG A 436 -7.46 10.01 -15.63
N ASP A 437 -6.79 10.55 -16.65
CA ASP A 437 -7.06 11.88 -17.20
C ASP A 437 -7.98 11.67 -18.42
N THR A 438 -9.21 12.15 -18.32
CA THR A 438 -10.25 11.89 -19.32
C THR A 438 -9.95 12.51 -20.68
N SER A 439 -9.10 13.54 -20.73
CA SER A 439 -8.66 14.16 -21.98
C SER A 439 -7.65 13.31 -22.76
N LYS A 440 -7.01 12.34 -22.10
CA LYS A 440 -5.94 11.50 -22.69
C LYS A 440 -6.40 10.10 -23.08
N ILE A 441 -7.65 9.73 -22.75
CA ILE A 441 -8.16 8.37 -23.02
C ILE A 441 -8.39 8.19 -24.52
N ALA A 442 -7.76 7.16 -25.09
CA ALA A 442 -7.88 6.83 -26.50
C ALA A 442 -7.90 5.31 -26.70
N VAL A 443 -8.60 4.86 -27.74
CA VAL A 443 -8.56 3.45 -28.18
C VAL A 443 -7.10 3.07 -28.49
N GLY A 444 -6.70 1.88 -28.05
CA GLY A 444 -5.32 1.39 -28.16
C GLY A 444 -4.42 1.78 -26.98
N MET A 445 -4.87 2.63 -26.05
CA MET A 445 -4.13 2.98 -24.83
C MET A 445 -3.74 1.72 -24.04
N LEU A 446 -2.48 1.67 -23.60
CA LEU A 446 -2.02 0.59 -22.72
C LEU A 446 -2.56 0.78 -21.31
N VAL A 447 -3.08 -0.30 -20.77
CA VAL A 447 -3.69 -0.35 -19.44
C VAL A 447 -3.18 -1.56 -18.66
N GLU A 448 -3.28 -1.46 -17.35
CA GLU A 448 -2.97 -2.53 -16.40
C GLU A 448 -4.14 -2.74 -15.44
N MET A 449 -4.20 -3.93 -14.86
CA MET A 449 -5.15 -4.30 -13.83
C MET A 449 -4.77 -3.64 -12.50
N THR A 450 -5.77 -3.27 -11.71
CA THR A 450 -5.60 -2.74 -10.35
C THR A 450 -6.75 -3.20 -9.45
N PHE A 451 -6.44 -3.60 -8.22
CA PHE A 451 -7.43 -4.11 -7.28
C PHE A 451 -8.07 -2.95 -6.50
N ARG A 452 -9.40 -2.86 -6.52
CA ARG A 452 -10.15 -1.70 -6.03
C ARG A 452 -11.40 -2.12 -5.27
N ILE A 453 -11.95 -1.17 -4.52
CA ILE A 453 -13.28 -1.32 -3.95
C ILE A 453 -14.31 -1.13 -5.07
N GLN A 454 -15.11 -2.17 -5.31
CA GLN A 454 -16.20 -2.15 -6.29
C GLN A 454 -17.47 -1.55 -5.69
N MET A 455 -17.76 -1.87 -4.43
CA MET A 455 -18.88 -1.35 -3.66
C MET A 455 -18.46 -1.20 -2.20
N GLY A 456 -18.93 -0.13 -1.55
CA GLY A 456 -18.59 0.17 -0.16
C GLY A 456 -19.82 0.44 0.70
N PRO A 457 -19.66 0.48 2.03
CA PRO A 457 -20.75 0.78 2.96
C PRO A 457 -21.26 2.22 2.86
N THR A 458 -20.49 3.11 2.22
CA THR A 458 -20.69 4.55 2.26
C THR A 458 -20.78 5.16 0.85
N GLY A 459 -21.12 6.45 0.79
CA GLY A 459 -21.51 7.17 -0.42
C GLY A 459 -20.49 7.37 -1.57
N PRO A 460 -19.15 7.20 -1.43
CA PRO A 460 -18.26 7.51 -2.55
C PRO A 460 -18.26 6.47 -3.67
N LEU A 461 -18.83 5.30 -3.38
CA LEU A 461 -18.91 4.13 -4.24
C LEU A 461 -20.37 3.67 -4.36
N PRO A 462 -20.69 2.78 -5.32
CA PRO A 462 -21.99 2.14 -5.32
C PRO A 462 -22.26 1.48 -3.96
N LEU A 463 -23.36 1.87 -3.33
CA LEU A 463 -23.70 1.44 -1.97
C LEU A 463 -23.89 -0.07 -1.87
N GLU A 464 -23.17 -0.68 -0.94
CA GLU A 464 -23.39 -2.04 -0.44
C GLU A 464 -24.39 -2.02 0.72
N GLY A 465 -25.62 -2.48 0.46
CA GLY A 465 -26.73 -2.52 1.42
C GLY A 465 -26.58 -3.49 2.60
N SER A 466 -25.44 -4.16 2.74
CA SER A 466 -25.05 -5.04 3.85
C SER A 466 -23.92 -4.44 4.71
N GLY A 467 -23.38 -3.28 4.31
CA GLY A 467 -22.28 -2.62 5.02
C GLY A 467 -20.89 -3.25 4.79
N LEU A 468 -20.74 -4.09 3.77
CA LEU A 468 -19.49 -4.75 3.41
C LEU A 468 -18.72 -3.95 2.36
N TYR A 469 -17.39 -4.07 2.38
CA TYR A 469 -16.54 -3.75 1.25
C TYR A 469 -16.50 -4.94 0.27
N ASN A 470 -16.97 -4.71 -0.95
CA ASN A 470 -16.83 -5.63 -2.07
C ASN A 470 -15.67 -5.16 -2.93
N TYR A 471 -14.70 -6.04 -3.18
CA TYR A 471 -13.50 -5.73 -3.95
C TYR A 471 -13.53 -6.43 -5.31
N PHE A 472 -13.02 -5.75 -6.32
CA PHE A 472 -12.88 -6.30 -7.66
C PHE A 472 -11.77 -5.57 -8.44
N TRP A 473 -11.41 -6.13 -9.59
CA TRP A 473 -10.40 -5.55 -10.45
C TRP A 473 -10.96 -4.46 -11.34
N ARG A 474 -10.23 -3.35 -11.42
CA ARG A 474 -10.42 -2.28 -12.40
C ARG A 474 -9.22 -2.22 -13.32
N VAL A 475 -9.33 -1.37 -14.34
CA VAL A 475 -8.22 -1.07 -15.23
C VAL A 475 -7.78 0.37 -15.03
N ARG A 476 -6.49 0.64 -15.20
CA ARG A 476 -5.95 2.01 -15.22
C ARG A 476 -4.91 2.14 -16.34
N PRO A 477 -4.67 3.35 -16.86
CA PRO A 477 -3.51 3.60 -17.70
C PRO A 477 -2.22 3.13 -17.01
N ILE A 478 -1.28 2.58 -17.77
CA ILE A 478 0.02 2.16 -17.20
C ILE A 478 0.70 3.39 -16.58
N ARG A 479 1.07 3.26 -15.30
CA ARG A 479 1.84 4.27 -14.58
C ARG A 479 3.32 4.09 -14.93
N CYS A 480 3.91 5.11 -15.55
CA CYS A 480 5.32 5.17 -15.96
C CYS A 480 6.25 5.51 -14.79
#